data_AF-A0A9D3LPL3-F1
#
_entry.id   AF-A0A9D3LPL3-F1
#
_cell.length_a   1.000
_cell.length_b   1.000
_cell.length_c   1.000
_cell.angle_alpha   90.00
_cell.angle_beta   90.00
_cell.angle_gamma   90.00
#
_symmetry.space_group_name_H-M   'P 1'
#
loop_
_entity.id
_entity.type
_entity.pdbx_description
1 polymer ?
#
loop_
_entity_poly.entity_id
_entity_poly.type
_entity_poly.pdbx_seq_one_letter_code
_entity_poly.pdbx_strand_id
1 'polypeptide(L)'
;MFFAGEHTAANARKLIHEATQKGFVLIQTKEVSMRPEDVKRVFHNNADGLTELITKGPVVALELNGDGVVEACRKISSEVFNGTKLFVSENRNSSSADVDNFFNFADMQMGL
;
A
#
# COMPACT_ATOMS: atom_id res chain seq x y z
N MET A 1 0.87 -1.10 0.06
CA MET A 1 1.62 -0.02 0.72
C MET A 1 2.93 -0.57 1.27
N PHE A 2 4.04 0.05 0.89
CA PHE A 2 5.37 -0.23 1.40
C PHE A 2 5.74 0.80 2.48
N PHE A 3 6.40 0.34 3.54
CA PHE A 3 6.91 1.22 4.60
C PHE A 3 8.34 1.69 4.30
N ALA A 4 8.77 2.75 4.96
CA ALA A 4 10.13 3.27 4.82
C ALA A 4 11.18 2.20 5.15
N GLY A 5 12.20 2.12 4.29
CA GLY A 5 13.29 1.15 4.37
C GLY A 5 14.26 1.27 3.19
N GLU A 6 15.40 0.59 3.29
CA GLU A 6 16.53 0.72 2.36
C GLU A 6 16.19 0.34 0.90
N HIS A 7 15.18 -0.51 0.70
CA HIS A 7 14.79 -1.04 -0.61
C HIS A 7 13.37 -0.70 -1.04
N THR A 8 12.69 0.23 -0.34
CA THR A 8 11.27 0.54 -0.56
C THR A 8 10.96 0.92 -2.01
N ALA A 9 11.73 1.85 -2.59
CA ALA A 9 11.52 2.28 -3.97
C ALA A 9 11.79 1.16 -5.00
N ALA A 10 12.79 0.32 -4.75
CA ALA A 10 13.10 -0.83 -5.62
C ALA A 10 11.98 -1.89 -5.55
N ASN A 11 11.50 -2.18 -4.35
CA ASN A 11 10.41 -3.13 -4.12
C ASN A 11 9.09 -2.65 -4.73
N ALA A 12 8.77 -1.35 -4.62
CA ALA A 12 7.61 -0.76 -5.26
C ALA A 12 7.67 -0.91 -6.79
N ARG A 13 8.81 -0.57 -7.41
CA ARG A 13 9.03 -0.77 -8.86
C ARG A 13 8.90 -2.24 -9.26
N LYS A 14 9.44 -3.16 -8.46
CA LYS A 14 9.34 -4.60 -8.72
C LYS A 14 7.88 -5.07 -8.67
N LEU A 15 7.09 -4.63 -7.69
CA LEU A 15 5.67 -4.98 -7.62
C LEU A 15 4.88 -4.44 -8.82
N ILE A 16 5.15 -3.20 -9.24
CA ILE A 16 4.53 -2.61 -10.44
C ILE A 16 4.85 -3.47 -11.68
N HIS A 17 6.11 -3.89 -11.83
CA HIS A 17 6.52 -4.73 -12.94
C HIS A 17 5.79 -6.07 -12.95
N GLU A 18 5.80 -6.80 -11.84
CA GLU A 18 5.09 -8.08 -11.67
C GLU A 18 3.58 -7.94 -11.93
N ALA A 19 2.96 -6.86 -11.43
CA ALA A 19 1.55 -6.59 -11.62
C ALA A 19 1.21 -6.31 -13.09
N THR A 20 2.03 -5.51 -13.77
CA THR A 20 1.87 -5.20 -15.20
C THR A 20 2.02 -6.45 -16.06
N GLN A 21 2.97 -7.33 -15.74
CA GLN A 21 3.15 -8.61 -16.46
C GLN A 21 1.92 -9.53 -16.33
N LYS A 22 1.12 -9.38 -15.27
CA LYS A 22 -0.14 -10.11 -15.06
C LYS A 22 -1.36 -9.41 -15.65
N GLY A 23 -1.18 -8.27 -16.33
CA GLY A 23 -2.25 -7.50 -16.95
C GLY A 23 -2.98 -6.53 -16.02
N PHE A 24 -2.46 -6.30 -14.80
CA PHE A 24 -3.00 -5.27 -13.92
C PHE A 24 -2.51 -3.88 -14.32
N VAL A 25 -3.35 -2.87 -14.07
CA VAL A 25 -3.06 -1.48 -14.39
C VAL A 25 -2.69 -0.74 -13.12
N LEU A 26 -1.56 -0.05 -13.14
CA LEU A 26 -1.22 0.93 -12.11
C LEU A 26 -2.05 2.20 -12.33
N ILE A 27 -2.93 2.50 -11.39
CA ILE A 27 -3.78 3.69 -11.44
C ILE A 27 -2.98 4.90 -10.95
N GLN A 28 -2.38 4.79 -9.77
CA GLN A 28 -1.60 5.88 -9.19
C GLN A 28 -0.65 5.39 -8.09
N THR A 29 0.31 6.26 -7.78
CA THR A 29 1.25 6.10 -6.67
C THR A 29 1.23 7.34 -5.79
N LYS A 30 1.38 7.14 -4.48
CA LYS A 30 1.52 8.24 -3.52
C LYS A 30 2.59 7.91 -2.51
N GLU A 31 3.38 8.92 -2.19
CA GLU A 31 4.32 8.89 -1.08
C GLU A 31 3.87 9.92 -0.04
N VAL A 32 3.60 9.47 1.18
CA VAL A 32 3.08 10.35 2.23
C VAL A 32 3.62 9.93 3.59
N SER A 33 3.91 10.92 4.44
CA SER A 33 4.26 10.69 5.84
C SER A 33 2.98 10.67 6.68
N MET A 34 2.69 9.54 7.32
CA MET A 34 1.54 9.42 8.23
C MET A 34 1.99 9.45 9.68
N ARG A 35 1.14 9.94 10.58
CA ARG A 35 1.33 9.76 12.03
C ARG A 35 0.49 8.58 12.52
N PRO A 36 0.82 7.96 13.68
CA PRO A 36 0.09 6.80 14.18
C PRO A 36 -1.41 7.06 14.34
N GLU A 37 -1.80 8.27 14.72
CA GLU A 37 -3.20 8.72 14.81
C GLU A 37 -3.90 8.73 13.45
N ASP A 38 -3.21 9.10 12.38
CA ASP A 38 -3.75 9.16 11.03
C ASP A 38 -3.98 7.73 10.49
N VAL A 39 -3.08 6.79 10.79
CA VAL A 39 -3.20 5.38 10.40
C VAL A 39 -4.44 4.73 11.03
N LYS A 40 -4.69 4.97 12.32
CA LYS A 40 -5.91 4.48 12.99
C LYS A 40 -7.18 5.07 12.37
N ARG A 41 -7.13 6.32 11.93
CA ARG A 41 -8.26 6.97 11.26
C ARG A 41 -8.52 6.43 9.86
N VAL A 42 -7.45 6.12 9.11
CA VAL A 42 -7.53 5.65 7.71
C VAL A 42 -7.86 4.16 7.62
N PHE A 43 -7.20 3.33 8.44
CA PHE A 43 -7.29 1.87 8.36
C PHE A 43 -8.16 1.24 9.44
N HIS A 44 -8.66 2.03 10.41
CA HIS A 44 -9.53 1.55 11.49
C HIS A 44 -9.00 0.27 12.16
N ASN A 45 -9.71 -0.85 12.04
CA ASN A 45 -9.36 -2.14 12.63
C ASN A 45 -8.15 -2.80 11.95
N ASN A 46 -7.77 -2.37 10.75
CA ASN A 46 -6.59 -2.87 10.02
C ASN A 46 -5.30 -2.11 10.40
N ALA A 47 -5.39 -1.15 11.32
CA ALA A 47 -4.24 -0.33 11.75
C ALA A 47 -3.24 -1.08 12.65
N ASP A 48 -3.65 -2.21 13.22
CA ASP A 48 -2.83 -2.97 14.16
C ASP A 48 -1.57 -3.52 13.49
N GLY A 49 -0.41 -3.18 14.08
CA GLY A 49 0.91 -3.51 13.52
C GLY A 49 1.39 -2.55 12.42
N LEU A 50 0.54 -1.68 11.87
CA LEU A 50 0.95 -0.64 10.92
C LEU A 50 1.55 0.58 11.64
N THR A 51 1.01 0.93 12.82
CA THR A 51 1.40 2.14 13.57
C THR A 51 2.88 2.20 13.95
N GLU A 52 3.54 1.07 14.17
CA GLU A 52 4.99 1.03 14.43
C GLU A 52 5.81 1.15 13.13
N LEU A 53 5.28 0.68 12.01
CA LEU A 53 5.99 0.67 10.74
C LEU A 53 5.97 2.04 10.06
N ILE A 54 4.90 2.81 10.23
CA ILE A 54 4.78 4.16 9.66
C ILE A 54 5.69 5.20 10.34
N THR A 55 6.13 4.97 11.59
CA THR A 55 7.05 5.90 12.27
C THR A 55 8.47 5.83 11.71
N LYS A 56 8.78 4.83 10.89
CA LYS A 56 10.07 4.68 10.21
C LYS A 56 10.29 5.71 9.10
N GLY A 57 9.23 6.35 8.62
CA GLY A 57 9.30 7.36 7.56
C GLY A 57 8.10 7.30 6.60
N PRO A 58 8.20 8.01 5.45
CA PRO A 58 7.14 8.03 4.46
C PRO A 58 6.76 6.62 3.96
N VAL A 59 5.47 6.43 3.70
CA VAL A 59 4.96 5.20 3.10
C VAL A 59 4.71 5.41 1.61
N VAL A 60 4.96 4.37 0.81
CA VAL A 60 4.67 4.36 -0.63
C VAL A 60 3.45 3.48 -0.89
N ALA A 61 2.35 4.08 -1.30
CA ALA A 61 1.14 3.37 -1.71
C ALA A 61 1.05 3.26 -3.23
N LEU A 62 0.50 2.13 -3.67
CA LEU A 62 0.29 1.79 -5.07
C LEU A 62 -1.18 1.36 -5.20
N GLU A 63 -1.92 2.01 -6.09
CA GLU A 63 -3.26 1.60 -6.46
C GLU A 63 -3.19 0.80 -7.76
N LEU A 64 -3.58 -0.46 -7.68
CA LEU A 64 -3.60 -1.38 -8.82
C LEU A 64 -5.04 -1.78 -9.09
N ASN A 65 -5.42 -1.81 -10.37
CA ASN A 65 -6.73 -2.23 -10.82
C ASN A 65 -6.65 -3.43 -11.75
N GLY A 66 -7.64 -4.31 -11.64
CA GLY A 66 -7.85 -5.46 -12.49
C GLY A 66 -8.54 -6.60 -11.75
N ASP A 67 -9.02 -7.59 -12.49
CA ASP A 67 -9.77 -8.69 -11.91
C ASP A 67 -8.84 -9.64 -11.12
N GLY A 68 -9.18 -9.93 -9.86
CA GLY A 68 -8.33 -10.73 -8.97
C GLY A 68 -7.02 -10.05 -8.53
N VAL A 69 -6.93 -8.71 -8.65
CA VAL A 69 -5.72 -7.95 -8.33
C VAL A 69 -5.30 -8.10 -6.85
N VAL A 70 -6.26 -8.21 -5.93
CA VAL A 70 -5.98 -8.34 -4.49
C VAL A 70 -5.28 -9.66 -4.19
N GLU A 71 -5.85 -10.77 -4.67
CA GLU A 71 -5.31 -12.12 -4.50
C GLU A 71 -3.92 -12.24 -5.14
N ALA A 72 -3.75 -11.68 -6.34
CA ALA A 72 -2.48 -11.70 -7.04
C ALA A 72 -1.41 -10.85 -6.32
N CYS A 73 -1.76 -9.67 -5.81
CA CYS A 73 -0.84 -8.83 -5.04
C CYS A 73 -0.43 -9.52 -3.73
N ARG A 74 -1.36 -10.20 -3.04
CA ARG A 74 -1.04 -11.01 -1.86
C ARG A 74 -0.07 -12.13 -2.21
N LYS A 75 -0.30 -12.86 -3.31
CA LYS A 75 0.61 -13.91 -3.76
C LYS A 75 2.01 -13.38 -4.09
N ILE A 76 2.11 -12.31 -4.89
CA ILE A 76 3.39 -11.64 -5.19
C ILE A 76 4.06 -11.19 -3.90
N SER A 77 3.31 -10.63 -2.95
CA SER A 77 3.85 -10.20 -1.66
C SER A 77 4.52 -11.31 -0.87
N SER A 78 3.88 -12.49 -0.82
CA SER A 78 4.43 -13.65 -0.12
C SER A 78 5.61 -14.30 -0.86
N GLU A 79 5.58 -14.35 -2.19
CA GLU A 79 6.59 -15.06 -2.99
C GLU A 79 7.84 -14.20 -3.24
N VAL A 80 7.65 -12.92 -3.55
CA VAL A 80 8.70 -12.02 -4.04
C VAL A 80 9.30 -11.17 -2.93
N PHE A 81 8.50 -10.81 -1.93
CA PHE A 81 8.90 -9.91 -0.84
C PHE A 81 8.93 -10.62 0.51
N ASN A 82 9.21 -11.93 0.51
CA ASN A 82 9.30 -12.72 1.73
C ASN A 82 10.32 -12.09 2.71
N GLY A 83 9.87 -11.73 3.91
CA GLY A 83 10.65 -11.02 4.92
C GLY A 83 10.52 -9.49 4.92
N THR A 84 9.95 -8.88 3.87
CA THR A 84 9.62 -7.45 3.86
C THR A 84 8.21 -7.26 4.41
N LYS A 85 8.05 -6.39 5.42
CA LYS A 85 6.72 -5.99 5.89
C LYS A 85 6.10 -5.05 4.85
N LEU A 86 4.96 -5.42 4.31
CA LEU A 86 4.14 -4.57 3.45
C LEU A 86 2.66 -4.80 3.74
N PHE A 87 1.83 -3.79 3.51
CA PHE A 87 0.39 -3.89 3.64
C PHE A 87 -0.25 -4.12 2.27
N VAL A 88 -1.11 -5.14 2.18
CA VAL A 88 -1.93 -5.44 1.01
C VAL A 88 -3.36 -5.58 1.52
N SER A 89 -4.33 -5.02 0.79
CA SER A 89 -5.74 -5.19 1.12
C SER A 89 -6.11 -6.66 1.29
N GLU A 90 -7.04 -6.92 2.20
CA GLU A 90 -7.39 -8.28 2.60
C GLU A 90 -8.21 -8.99 1.53
N ASN A 91 -9.22 -8.30 0.99
CA ASN A 91 -10.14 -8.81 0.00
C ASN A 91 -10.71 -7.68 -0.87
N ARG A 92 -11.38 -8.04 -1.97
CA ARG A 92 -11.99 -7.09 -2.91
C ARG A 92 -13.03 -6.16 -2.28
N ASN A 93 -13.72 -6.61 -1.22
CA ASN A 93 -14.78 -5.81 -0.59
C ASN A 93 -14.18 -4.70 0.26
N SER A 94 -13.09 -4.97 0.99
CA SER A 94 -12.41 -3.96 1.81
C SER A 94 -11.40 -3.12 1.02
N SER A 95 -10.91 -3.61 -0.13
CA SER A 95 -9.85 -2.93 -0.87
C SER A 95 -10.24 -1.56 -1.39
N SER A 96 -11.50 -1.37 -1.78
CA SER A 96 -12.01 -0.06 -2.20
C SER A 96 -11.92 0.94 -1.06
N ALA A 97 -12.44 0.59 0.12
CA ALA A 97 -12.38 1.44 1.30
C ALA A 97 -10.94 1.72 1.76
N ASP A 98 -10.04 0.72 1.73
CA ASP A 98 -8.62 0.90 2.08
C ASP A 98 -7.95 1.93 1.15
N VAL A 99 -8.19 1.81 -0.16
CA VAL A 99 -7.66 2.72 -1.18
C VAL A 99 -8.27 4.11 -1.01
N ASP A 100 -9.59 4.22 -1.00
CA ASP A 100 -10.29 5.50 -0.91
C ASP A 100 -9.88 6.27 0.35
N ASN A 101 -9.85 5.61 1.51
CA ASN A 101 -9.45 6.26 2.76
C ASN A 101 -8.01 6.76 2.72
N PHE A 102 -7.09 5.97 2.17
CA PHE A 102 -5.67 6.33 2.10
C PHE A 102 -5.41 7.47 1.12
N PHE A 103 -5.94 7.38 -0.10
CA PHE A 103 -5.69 8.38 -1.14
C PHE A 103 -6.41 9.70 -0.82
N ASN A 104 -7.61 9.66 -0.25
CA ASN A 104 -8.25 10.87 0.28
C ASN A 104 -7.40 11.55 1.37
N PHE A 105 -6.80 10.77 2.28
CA PHE A 105 -5.88 11.32 3.28
C PHE A 105 -4.63 11.93 2.63
N ALA A 106 -4.00 11.22 1.70
CA ALA A 106 -2.81 11.68 1.01
C ALA A 106 -3.05 12.97 0.22
N ASP A 107 -4.21 13.09 -0.44
CA ASP A 107 -4.59 14.29 -1.18
C ASP A 107 -4.84 15.48 -0.26
N MET A 108 -5.48 15.28 0.89
CA MET A 108 -5.66 16.33 1.90
C MET A 108 -4.32 16.85 2.45
N GLN A 109 -3.33 15.96 2.62
CA GLN A 109 -2.02 16.35 3.15
C GLN A 109 -1.13 17.09 2.14
N MET A 110 -1.32 16.83 0.84
CA MET A 110 -0.55 17.50 -0.24
C MET A 110 -1.23 18.75 -0.79
N GLY A 111 -2.45 19.08 -0.34
CA GLY A 111 -3.22 20.26 -0.78
C GLY A 111 -2.79 21.60 -0.15
N LEU A 112 -1.56 21.71 0.38
CA LEU A 112 -0.99 22.91 0.99
C LEU A 112 0.32 23.31 0.28
#